data_AF-R9K5N3-F1
#
_entry.id   AF-R9K5N3-F1
#
_cell.length_a   1.000
_cell.length_b   1.000
_cell.length_c   1.000
_cell.angle_alpha   90.00
_cell.angle_beta   90.00
_cell.angle_gamma   90.00
#
_symmetry.space_group_name_H-M   'P 1'
#
loop_
_entity.id
_entity.type
_entity.pdbx_description
1 polymer ?
#
loop_
_entity_poly.entity_id
_entity_poly.type
_entity_poly.pdbx_seq_one_letter_code
_entity_poly.pdbx_strand_id
1 'polypeptide(L)'
;MDIFGFLSLVGGLALFLYGMHVMGGGLEKLSGGKLERVLEKLTSNPLKAVLLGAGVTAVIQSSSATTVMLVGFVNSGIMKLSQAIGIIMGANIGTTMTSWLLSLTGIEGGNFFVRMLKPSSFSPILALIGIILLLGAKSSKKKDIAEIFLGFAVLMFGMETMSGAVKPLADVPEFTGILTKFSNPLLGILVGALLTAVIQSSSASVGILQALSVTGAFTYRSVIPIIMGQNIGTCVTAMISAVGANKGARRTAFVHLYFNVIGSLVFLAVYMGLDSVLQFGFAGDTVGAAGIAAIHSVFNIFATLVLLPFTRGLEKLAYLTIPVTEDERQEAGRGDEFKVLDERFLSTPGYAIEQCISLAKKMAALSGETIREAIGLIGDYSQNRAELVQQQEELLDQYEDKLSAYLTRLSSQNLTEQEGQSVSTLMHSINDFERIGDHALNLMEIAAEMKKKKMEFTKKARYEMEVFGDAVTDILNRSIQAFIQNDIELAQSVEPLEEVIDDLNKEVKKRHVKRLRKGKCTIETGLVLSDIAVNYERVADHCSNLAVYMIQMEDNTVEAHGYVTSLSGKTRMRFEEMLEYYQGKYQLGAKE
;
A
#
# COMPACT_ATOMS: atom_id res chain seq x y z
N MET A 1 -25.83 22.90 -28.61
CA MET A 1 -24.96 21.71 -28.77
C MET A 1 -25.80 20.59 -29.34
N ASP A 2 -25.35 20.03 -30.45
CA ASP A 2 -25.97 18.86 -31.06
C ASP A 2 -25.53 17.57 -30.33
N ILE A 3 -26.09 16.44 -30.74
CA ILE A 3 -25.78 15.15 -30.13
C ILE A 3 -24.29 14.78 -30.28
N PHE A 4 -23.66 15.15 -31.40
CA PHE A 4 -22.25 14.86 -31.65
C PHE A 4 -21.33 15.68 -30.75
N GLY A 5 -21.62 16.97 -30.53
CA GLY A 5 -20.88 17.80 -29.57
C GLY A 5 -20.99 17.26 -28.13
N PHE A 6 -22.17 16.80 -27.72
CA PHE A 6 -22.34 16.17 -26.41
C PHE A 6 -21.54 14.86 -26.29
N LEU A 7 -21.57 14.01 -27.32
CA LEU A 7 -20.76 12.79 -27.35
C LEU A 7 -19.26 13.08 -27.34
N SER A 8 -18.80 14.12 -28.06
CA SER A 8 -17.40 14.57 -28.01
C SER A 8 -17.01 15.08 -26.63
N LEU A 9 -17.90 15.80 -25.92
CA LEU A 9 -17.65 16.25 -24.56
C LEU A 9 -17.49 15.06 -23.59
N VAL A 10 -18.42 14.09 -23.63
CA VAL A 10 -18.38 12.90 -22.78
C VAL A 10 -17.18 12.01 -23.12
N GLY A 11 -16.89 11.82 -24.41
CA GLY A 11 -15.72 11.07 -24.87
C GLY A 11 -14.40 11.75 -24.47
N GLY A 12 -14.33 13.08 -24.60
CA GLY A 12 -13.20 13.87 -24.13
C GLY A 12 -13.00 13.75 -22.62
N LEU A 13 -14.08 13.79 -21.83
CA LEU A 13 -14.03 13.57 -20.38
C LEU A 13 -13.56 12.16 -20.03
N ALA A 14 -14.05 11.13 -20.73
CA ALA A 14 -13.63 9.75 -20.51
C ALA A 14 -12.13 9.56 -20.78
N LEU A 15 -11.62 10.09 -21.91
CA LEU A 15 -10.20 10.07 -22.24
C LEU A 15 -9.37 10.87 -21.23
N PHE A 16 -9.90 12.02 -20.80
CA PHE A 16 -9.25 12.85 -19.78
C PHE A 16 -9.08 12.10 -18.45
N LEU A 17 -10.15 11.47 -17.96
CA LEU A 17 -10.12 10.68 -16.72
C LEU A 17 -9.23 9.45 -16.85
N TYR A 18 -9.29 8.75 -17.98
CA TYR A 18 -8.42 7.61 -18.25
C TYR A 18 -6.94 8.02 -18.30
N GLY A 19 -6.61 9.09 -19.02
CA GLY A 19 -5.24 9.61 -19.09
C GLY A 19 -4.72 10.03 -17.71
N MET A 20 -5.57 10.64 -16.88
CA MET A 20 -5.23 10.98 -15.49
C MET A 20 -4.98 9.75 -14.64
N HIS A 21 -5.80 8.69 -14.79
CA HIS A 21 -5.63 7.43 -14.07
C HIS A 21 -4.32 6.74 -14.45
N VAL A 22 -4.03 6.60 -15.76
CA VAL A 22 -2.80 5.96 -16.25
C VAL A 22 -1.56 6.76 -15.86
N MET A 23 -1.59 8.09 -16.05
CA MET A 23 -0.45 8.95 -15.69
C MET A 23 -0.19 8.94 -14.18
N GLY A 24 -1.25 9.05 -13.37
CA GLY A 24 -1.15 9.00 -11.90
C GLY A 24 -0.59 7.67 -11.41
N GLY A 25 -1.13 6.55 -11.92
CA GLY A 25 -0.63 5.20 -11.60
C GLY A 25 0.83 5.00 -12.00
N GLY A 26 1.24 5.46 -13.18
CA GLY A 26 2.64 5.39 -13.59
C GLY A 26 3.58 6.19 -12.66
N LEU A 27 3.17 7.40 -12.23
CA LEU A 27 3.94 8.21 -11.27
C LEU A 27 4.03 7.55 -9.90
N GLU A 28 2.93 6.94 -9.44
CA GLU A 28 2.87 6.17 -8.19
C GLU A 28 3.82 4.96 -8.23
N LYS A 29 3.72 4.11 -9.28
CA LYS A 29 4.59 2.95 -9.50
C LYS A 29 6.06 3.35 -9.55
N LEU A 30 6.40 4.44 -10.25
CA LEU A 30 7.77 4.96 -10.29
C LEU A 30 8.29 5.39 -8.91
N SER A 31 7.41 5.85 -8.02
CA SER A 31 7.78 6.24 -6.66
C SER A 31 8.03 5.03 -5.74
N GLY A 32 7.46 3.86 -6.07
CA GLY A 32 7.73 2.57 -5.41
C GLY A 32 7.37 2.54 -3.94
N GLY A 33 6.25 3.17 -3.54
CA GLY A 33 5.79 3.19 -2.14
C GLY A 33 6.60 4.12 -1.21
N LYS A 34 7.59 4.85 -1.74
CA LYS A 34 8.47 5.70 -0.92
C LYS A 34 7.75 6.91 -0.35
N LEU A 35 6.79 7.48 -1.08
CA LEU A 35 6.07 8.69 -0.68
C LEU A 35 5.15 8.40 0.51
N GLU A 36 4.53 7.22 0.51
CA GLU A 36 3.68 6.65 1.55
C GLU A 36 4.50 6.38 2.82
N ARG A 37 5.70 5.79 2.69
CA ARG A 37 6.64 5.61 3.82
C ARG A 37 7.11 6.94 4.42
N VAL A 38 7.23 8.00 3.62
CA VAL A 38 7.57 9.33 4.14
C VAL A 38 6.38 9.96 4.87
N LEU A 39 5.15 9.71 4.43
CA LEU A 39 3.94 10.10 5.15
C LEU A 39 3.79 9.37 6.49
N GLU A 40 4.19 8.11 6.54
CA GLU A 40 4.23 7.30 7.77
C GLU A 40 5.23 7.86 8.79
N LYS A 41 6.37 8.42 8.34
CA LYS A 41 7.35 9.05 9.21
C LYS A 41 6.76 10.30 9.85
N LEU A 42 6.21 10.10 11.06
CA LEU A 42 5.56 11.08 11.93
C LEU A 42 6.24 12.45 11.87
N THR A 43 5.63 13.41 11.19
CA THR A 43 6.06 14.81 11.27
C THR A 43 5.28 15.52 12.37
N SER A 44 5.98 15.95 13.41
CA SER A 44 5.41 16.72 14.53
C SER A 44 5.27 18.21 14.22
N ASN A 45 5.83 18.67 13.09
CA ASN A 45 5.82 20.08 12.71
C ASN A 45 4.72 20.35 11.65
N PRO A 46 3.75 21.24 11.96
CA PRO A 46 2.65 21.56 11.05
C PRO A 46 3.08 22.08 9.67
N LEU A 47 4.15 22.87 9.56
CA LEU A 47 4.64 23.34 8.25
C LEU A 47 5.24 22.19 7.44
N LYS A 48 6.01 21.30 8.08
CA LYS A 48 6.54 20.12 7.40
C LYS A 48 5.42 19.20 6.94
N ALA A 49 4.35 19.06 7.72
CA ALA A 49 3.15 18.32 7.34
C ALA A 49 2.49 18.91 6.08
N VAL A 50 2.32 20.23 6.01
CA VAL A 50 1.78 20.93 4.83
C VAL A 50 2.67 20.71 3.61
N LEU A 51 3.99 20.92 3.74
CA LEU A 51 4.92 20.72 2.62
C LEU A 51 4.94 19.27 2.14
N LEU A 52 4.86 18.32 3.06
CA LEU A 52 4.81 16.90 2.74
C LEU A 52 3.52 16.55 1.98
N GLY A 53 2.35 16.96 2.48
CA GLY A 53 1.09 16.75 1.80
C GLY A 53 1.06 17.39 0.41
N ALA A 54 1.57 18.62 0.30
CA ALA A 54 1.67 19.33 -0.99
C ALA A 54 2.58 18.59 -1.97
N GLY A 55 3.74 18.12 -1.51
CA GLY A 55 4.70 17.37 -2.33
C GLY A 55 4.13 16.04 -2.81
N VAL A 56 3.56 15.25 -1.89
CA VAL A 56 2.99 13.94 -2.24
C VAL A 56 1.82 14.09 -3.20
N THR A 57 0.88 14.99 -2.92
CA THR A 57 -0.26 15.19 -3.83
C THR A 57 0.16 15.80 -5.16
N ALA A 58 1.18 16.66 -5.22
CA ALA A 58 1.68 17.20 -6.49
C ALA A 58 2.32 16.11 -7.37
N VAL A 59 2.98 15.12 -6.76
CA VAL A 59 3.59 13.99 -7.50
C VAL A 59 2.54 12.96 -7.90
N ILE A 60 1.68 12.53 -6.98
CA ILE A 60 0.63 11.53 -7.24
C ILE A 60 -0.52 12.12 -8.09
N GLN A 61 -0.68 13.44 -8.08
CA GLN A 61 -1.74 14.19 -8.78
C GLN A 61 -3.17 13.92 -8.26
N SER A 62 -3.32 13.30 -7.07
CA SER A 62 -4.61 12.95 -6.49
C SER A 62 -4.69 13.27 -4.99
N SER A 63 -5.36 14.37 -4.64
CA SER A 63 -5.67 14.71 -3.23
C SER A 63 -6.67 13.75 -2.61
N SER A 64 -7.63 13.23 -3.38
CA SER A 64 -8.55 12.19 -2.89
C SER A 64 -7.77 10.96 -2.45
N ALA A 65 -6.80 10.47 -3.23
CA ALA A 65 -5.96 9.34 -2.82
C ALA A 65 -5.13 9.65 -1.56
N THR A 66 -4.52 10.84 -1.51
CA THR A 66 -3.74 11.27 -0.33
C THR A 66 -4.61 11.35 0.92
N THR A 67 -5.82 11.90 0.82
CA THR A 67 -6.73 12.07 1.97
C THR A 67 -7.38 10.75 2.40
N VAL A 68 -7.72 9.86 1.48
CA VAL A 68 -8.18 8.48 1.76
C VAL A 68 -7.11 7.71 2.53
N MET A 69 -5.85 7.82 2.11
CA MET A 69 -4.72 7.19 2.80
C MET A 69 -4.54 7.77 4.22
N LEU A 70 -4.65 9.09 4.41
CA LEU A 70 -4.58 9.69 5.75
C LEU A 70 -5.72 9.23 6.67
N VAL A 71 -6.94 9.09 6.12
CA VAL A 71 -8.07 8.51 6.83
C VAL A 71 -7.76 7.06 7.23
N GLY A 72 -7.13 6.28 6.35
CA GLY A 72 -6.61 4.93 6.64
C GLY A 72 -5.55 4.92 7.75
N PHE A 73 -4.53 5.79 7.70
CA PHE A 73 -3.48 5.83 8.73
C PHE A 73 -4.00 6.20 10.12
N VAL A 74 -5.01 7.06 10.18
CA VAL A 74 -5.69 7.36 11.46
C VAL A 74 -6.58 6.20 11.89
N ASN A 75 -7.16 5.45 10.95
CA ASN A 75 -7.91 4.24 11.27
C ASN A 75 -7.04 3.13 11.86
N SER A 76 -5.88 2.87 11.26
CA SER A 76 -4.94 1.85 11.71
C SER A 76 -4.18 2.22 12.99
N GLY A 77 -4.32 3.46 13.47
CA GLY A 77 -3.66 3.96 14.68
C GLY A 77 -2.19 4.36 14.46
N ILE A 78 -1.69 4.26 13.23
CA ILE A 78 -0.32 4.65 12.84
C ILE A 78 -0.13 6.16 12.95
N MET A 79 -1.18 6.95 12.66
CA MET A 79 -1.14 8.41 12.69
C MET A 79 -2.19 9.01 13.62
N LYS A 80 -1.83 10.06 14.35
CA LYS A 80 -2.80 10.85 15.12
C LYS A 80 -3.55 11.83 14.23
N LEU A 81 -4.81 12.11 14.57
CA LEU A 81 -5.63 13.13 13.89
C LEU A 81 -4.89 14.45 13.72
N SER A 82 -4.23 14.95 14.77
CA SER A 82 -3.50 16.23 14.76
C SER A 82 -2.37 16.29 13.72
N GLN A 83 -1.77 15.15 13.36
CA GLN A 83 -0.74 15.06 12.33
C GLN A 83 -1.35 15.07 10.92
N ALA A 84 -2.49 14.39 10.74
CA ALA A 84 -3.20 14.34 9.48
C ALA A 84 -3.68 15.72 9.01
N ILE A 85 -4.06 16.62 9.93
CA ILE A 85 -4.59 17.96 9.60
C ILE A 85 -3.63 18.74 8.69
N GLY A 86 -2.35 18.81 9.05
CA GLY A 86 -1.37 19.56 8.27
C GLY A 86 -1.15 18.96 6.88
N ILE A 87 -1.15 17.63 6.77
CA ILE A 87 -0.98 16.93 5.49
C ILE A 87 -2.21 17.16 4.60
N ILE A 88 -3.43 17.14 5.15
CA ILE A 88 -4.67 17.45 4.41
C ILE A 88 -4.59 18.87 3.81
N MET A 89 -4.18 19.87 4.61
CA MET A 89 -4.00 21.24 4.11
C MET A 89 -2.99 21.29 2.97
N GLY A 90 -1.88 20.56 3.12
CA GLY A 90 -0.87 20.39 2.08
C GLY A 90 -1.42 19.77 0.79
N ALA A 91 -2.19 18.69 0.91
CA ALA A 91 -2.77 17.98 -0.23
C ALA A 91 -3.63 18.89 -1.11
N ASN A 92 -4.38 19.81 -0.49
CA ASN A 92 -5.19 20.79 -1.24
C ASN A 92 -4.32 21.79 -2.00
N ILE A 93 -3.17 22.22 -1.45
CA ILE A 93 -2.17 23.01 -2.18
C ILE A 93 -1.60 22.18 -3.35
N GLY A 94 -1.20 20.93 -3.09
CA GLY A 94 -0.57 20.04 -4.08
C GLY A 94 -1.46 19.82 -5.31
N THR A 95 -2.77 19.70 -5.11
CA THR A 95 -3.77 19.54 -6.19
C THR A 95 -3.72 20.66 -7.23
N THR A 96 -3.29 21.86 -6.82
CA THR A 96 -3.24 23.01 -7.72
C THR A 96 -2.16 22.89 -8.79
N MET A 97 -1.16 22.02 -8.58
CA MET A 97 -0.17 21.65 -9.60
C MET A 97 -0.84 21.08 -10.85
N THR A 98 -1.87 20.24 -10.67
CA THR A 98 -2.63 19.69 -11.80
C THR A 98 -3.32 20.82 -12.57
N SER A 99 -3.96 21.77 -11.88
CA SER A 99 -4.64 22.89 -12.55
C SER A 99 -3.70 23.74 -13.40
N TRP A 100 -2.46 23.94 -12.95
CA TRP A 100 -1.43 24.62 -13.74
C TRP A 100 -0.99 23.80 -14.95
N LEU A 101 -0.77 22.50 -14.77
CA LEU A 101 -0.45 21.59 -15.87
C LEU A 101 -1.53 21.62 -16.96
N LEU A 102 -2.80 21.59 -16.56
CA LEU A 102 -3.95 21.66 -17.45
C LEU A 102 -4.09 23.04 -18.13
N SER A 103 -3.75 24.11 -17.43
CA SER A 103 -3.86 25.48 -17.96
C SER A 103 -2.97 25.75 -19.19
N LEU A 104 -1.95 24.92 -19.41
CA LEU A 104 -1.06 25.00 -20.56
C LEU A 104 -1.80 24.85 -21.90
N THR A 105 -2.97 24.20 -21.91
CA THR A 105 -3.84 24.09 -23.10
C THR A 105 -4.38 25.43 -23.57
N GLY A 106 -4.58 26.38 -22.65
CA GLY A 106 -5.08 27.73 -22.94
C GLY A 106 -4.02 28.72 -23.46
N ILE A 107 -2.76 28.31 -23.65
CA ILE A 107 -1.68 29.23 -24.07
C ILE A 107 -1.83 29.62 -25.54
N GLU A 108 -2.39 30.78 -25.84
CA GLU A 108 -2.45 31.28 -27.22
C GLU A 108 -1.23 32.16 -27.57
N GLY A 109 -0.50 31.82 -28.64
CA GLY A 109 0.67 32.58 -29.06
C GLY A 109 1.03 32.42 -30.54
N GLY A 110 1.53 33.51 -31.15
CA GLY A 110 2.00 33.53 -32.54
C GLY A 110 3.41 33.00 -32.74
N ASN A 111 4.25 33.03 -31.69
CA ASN A 111 5.65 32.60 -31.76
C ASN A 111 5.78 31.07 -31.65
N PHE A 112 6.68 30.47 -32.45
CA PHE A 112 6.92 29.03 -32.50
C PHE A 112 7.20 28.42 -31.11
N PHE A 113 8.04 29.08 -30.29
CA PHE A 113 8.35 28.63 -28.93
C PHE A 113 7.11 28.57 -28.02
N VAL A 114 6.20 29.55 -28.13
CA VAL A 114 4.96 29.58 -27.32
C VAL A 114 3.98 28.50 -27.80
N ARG A 115 3.91 28.25 -29.11
CA ARG A 115 3.12 27.13 -29.67
C ARG A 115 3.67 25.77 -29.25
N MET A 116 4.99 25.62 -29.09
CA MET A 116 5.59 24.39 -28.57
C MET A 116 5.26 24.13 -27.10
N LEU A 117 4.89 25.15 -26.32
CA LEU A 117 4.42 24.98 -24.93
C LEU A 117 2.96 24.51 -24.85
N LYS A 118 2.18 24.57 -25.95
CA LYS A 118 0.84 23.98 -25.97
C LYS A 118 0.94 22.45 -25.91
N PRO A 119 0.20 21.80 -24.99
CA PRO A 119 0.12 20.35 -24.94
C PRO A 119 -0.25 19.70 -26.27
N SER A 120 -1.13 20.32 -27.08
CA SER A 120 -1.48 19.84 -28.43
C SER A 120 -0.27 19.66 -29.36
N SER A 121 0.82 20.38 -29.13
CA SER A 121 2.01 20.37 -29.99
C SER A 121 3.03 19.29 -29.61
N PHE A 122 3.23 19.05 -28.31
CA PHE A 122 4.22 18.09 -27.82
C PHE A 122 3.61 16.75 -27.37
N SER A 123 2.32 16.69 -27.07
CA SER A 123 1.64 15.43 -26.68
C SER A 123 1.75 14.33 -27.73
N PRO A 124 1.66 14.60 -29.05
CA PRO A 124 1.89 13.55 -30.06
C PRO A 124 3.33 13.00 -30.04
N ILE A 125 4.31 13.85 -29.75
CA ILE A 125 5.72 13.45 -29.62
C ILE A 125 5.90 12.59 -28.36
N LEU A 126 5.31 13.00 -27.23
CA LEU A 126 5.30 12.20 -26.00
C LEU A 126 4.58 10.87 -26.20
N ALA A 127 3.46 10.83 -26.93
CA ALA A 127 2.77 9.60 -27.26
C ALA A 127 3.64 8.67 -28.11
N LEU A 128 4.36 9.22 -29.10
CA LEU A 128 5.28 8.44 -29.93
C LEU A 128 6.44 7.87 -29.12
N ILE A 129 7.07 8.67 -28.26
CA ILE A 129 8.12 8.20 -27.34
C ILE A 129 7.55 7.15 -26.39
N GLY A 130 6.39 7.41 -25.81
CA GLY A 130 5.70 6.52 -24.89
C GLY A 130 5.42 5.16 -25.53
N ILE A 131 4.85 5.10 -26.74
CA ILE A 131 4.57 3.81 -27.38
C ILE A 131 5.85 3.06 -27.79
N ILE A 132 6.89 3.78 -28.25
CA ILE A 132 8.19 3.17 -28.56
C ILE A 132 8.81 2.57 -27.30
N LEU A 133 8.78 3.31 -26.18
CA LEU A 133 9.25 2.82 -24.89
C LEU A 133 8.43 1.64 -24.42
N LEU A 134 7.09 1.69 -24.51
CA LEU A 134 6.22 0.61 -24.06
C LEU A 134 6.49 -0.70 -24.82
N LEU A 135 6.57 -0.63 -26.15
CA LEU A 135 6.78 -1.80 -27.00
C LEU A 135 8.22 -2.32 -26.95
N GLY A 136 9.20 -1.45 -26.68
CA GLY A 136 10.62 -1.80 -26.61
C GLY A 136 11.15 -2.10 -25.19
N ALA A 137 10.36 -1.86 -24.14
CA ALA A 137 10.81 -1.98 -22.77
C ALA A 137 10.87 -3.43 -22.29
N LYS A 138 12.08 -3.85 -21.88
CA LYS A 138 12.29 -5.09 -21.10
C LYS A 138 12.19 -4.88 -19.58
N SER A 139 12.39 -3.65 -19.09
CA SER A 139 12.38 -3.33 -17.66
C SER A 139 11.07 -2.65 -17.25
N SER A 140 10.49 -3.05 -16.13
CA SER A 140 9.27 -2.48 -15.52
C SER A 140 9.29 -0.95 -15.46
N LYS A 141 10.36 -0.35 -14.93
CA LYS A 141 10.52 1.12 -14.86
C LYS A 141 10.35 1.87 -16.18
N LYS A 142 10.75 1.26 -17.31
CA LYS A 142 10.61 1.89 -18.64
C LYS A 142 9.15 1.83 -19.12
N LYS A 143 8.43 0.76 -18.74
CA LYS A 143 6.98 0.65 -18.98
C LYS A 143 6.23 1.69 -18.14
N ASP A 144 6.61 1.90 -16.88
CA ASP A 144 5.98 2.93 -16.04
C ASP A 144 6.20 4.34 -16.60
N ILE A 145 7.42 4.67 -17.06
CA ILE A 145 7.71 5.94 -17.76
C ILE A 145 6.87 6.06 -19.05
N ALA A 146 6.71 4.97 -19.79
CA ALA A 146 5.89 4.95 -21.00
C ALA A 146 4.40 5.20 -20.69
N GLU A 147 3.86 4.58 -19.64
CA GLU A 147 2.50 4.82 -19.14
C GLU A 147 2.30 6.29 -18.79
N ILE A 148 3.28 6.95 -18.15
CA ILE A 148 3.19 8.39 -17.85
C ILE A 148 3.08 9.22 -19.12
N PHE A 149 3.92 8.97 -20.13
CA PHE A 149 3.90 9.74 -21.38
C PHE A 149 2.62 9.50 -22.18
N LEU A 150 2.14 8.26 -22.26
CA LEU A 150 0.90 7.91 -22.94
C LEU A 150 -0.32 8.47 -22.19
N GLY A 151 -0.36 8.32 -20.87
CA GLY A 151 -1.41 8.86 -20.00
C GLY A 151 -1.49 10.39 -20.12
N PHE A 152 -0.35 11.08 -20.09
CA PHE A 152 -0.29 12.52 -20.31
C PHE A 152 -0.84 12.92 -21.68
N ALA A 153 -0.43 12.23 -22.75
CA ALA A 153 -0.89 12.54 -24.10
C ALA A 153 -2.41 12.32 -24.27
N VAL A 154 -2.94 11.22 -23.73
CA VAL A 154 -4.38 10.92 -23.77
C VAL A 154 -5.18 11.91 -22.93
N LEU A 155 -4.66 12.29 -21.75
CA LEU A 155 -5.25 13.31 -20.89
C LEU A 155 -5.38 14.64 -21.64
N MET A 156 -4.30 15.07 -22.31
CA MET A 156 -4.27 16.33 -23.06
C MET A 156 -5.19 16.29 -24.28
N PHE A 157 -5.24 15.17 -24.98
CA PHE A 157 -6.18 14.97 -26.09
C PHE A 157 -7.64 15.03 -25.61
N GLY A 158 -7.95 14.42 -24.46
CA GLY A 158 -9.28 14.50 -23.84
C GLY A 158 -9.67 15.94 -23.50
N MET A 159 -8.74 16.72 -22.93
CA MET A 159 -8.96 18.13 -22.63
C MET A 159 -9.20 19.00 -23.87
N GLU A 160 -8.42 18.81 -24.94
CA GLU A 160 -8.61 19.52 -26.21
C GLU A 160 -9.98 19.16 -26.83
N THR A 161 -10.35 17.87 -26.79
CA THR A 161 -11.64 17.39 -27.28
C THR A 161 -12.80 18.01 -26.53
N MET A 162 -12.73 18.08 -25.18
CA MET A 162 -13.74 18.76 -24.37
C MET A 162 -13.84 20.24 -24.73
N SER A 163 -12.70 20.94 -24.80
CA SER A 163 -12.63 22.38 -25.12
C SER A 163 -13.21 22.67 -26.50
N GLY A 164 -12.88 21.85 -27.50
CA GLY A 164 -13.44 21.95 -28.85
C GLY A 164 -14.95 21.70 -28.90
N ALA A 165 -15.45 20.72 -28.13
CA ALA A 165 -16.87 20.38 -28.09
C ALA A 165 -17.74 21.50 -27.47
N VAL A 166 -17.20 22.22 -26.47
CA VAL A 166 -17.94 23.29 -25.78
C VAL A 166 -17.75 24.66 -26.43
N LYS A 167 -16.74 24.87 -27.27
CA LYS A 167 -16.48 26.16 -27.93
C LYS A 167 -17.69 26.74 -28.67
N PRO A 168 -18.48 25.97 -29.46
CA PRO A 168 -19.67 26.49 -30.15
C PRO A 168 -20.81 26.92 -29.20
N LEU A 169 -20.76 26.53 -27.92
CA LEU A 169 -21.76 26.97 -26.93
C LEU A 169 -21.62 28.45 -26.58
N ALA A 170 -20.48 29.07 -26.88
CA ALA A 170 -20.30 30.52 -26.75
C ALA A 170 -21.36 31.31 -27.54
N ASP A 171 -21.80 30.77 -28.67
CA ASP A 171 -22.75 31.41 -29.58
C ASP A 171 -24.22 31.09 -29.25
N VAL A 172 -24.48 30.32 -28.18
CA VAL A 172 -25.84 29.89 -27.78
C VAL A 172 -26.37 30.77 -26.63
N PRO A 173 -27.39 31.62 -26.86
CA PRO A 173 -27.92 32.55 -25.85
C PRO A 173 -28.49 31.86 -24.61
N GLU A 174 -29.13 30.70 -24.76
CA GLU A 174 -29.69 29.94 -23.64
C GLU A 174 -28.58 29.41 -22.73
N PHE A 175 -27.45 28.98 -23.30
CA PHE A 175 -26.31 28.49 -22.54
C PHE A 175 -25.62 29.63 -21.80
N THR A 176 -25.28 30.71 -22.49
CA THR A 176 -24.68 31.91 -21.86
C THR A 176 -25.63 32.54 -20.83
N GLY A 177 -26.94 32.50 -21.04
CA GLY A 177 -27.97 32.93 -20.09
C GLY A 177 -28.07 32.08 -18.82
N ILE A 178 -27.74 30.78 -18.88
CA ILE A 178 -27.57 29.95 -17.67
C ILE A 178 -26.30 30.35 -16.93
N LEU A 179 -25.21 30.65 -17.65
CA LEU A 179 -23.93 31.02 -17.06
C LEU A 179 -23.99 32.37 -16.31
N THR A 180 -24.80 33.32 -16.76
CA THR A 180 -25.00 34.60 -16.03
C THR A 180 -25.67 34.42 -14.66
N LYS A 181 -26.41 33.32 -14.43
CA LYS A 181 -26.98 32.97 -13.12
C LYS A 181 -25.92 32.59 -12.08
N PHE A 182 -24.72 32.20 -12.53
CA PHE A 182 -23.57 31.96 -11.65
C PHE A 182 -22.96 33.24 -11.06
N SER A 183 -23.50 34.42 -11.39
CA SER A 183 -23.19 35.65 -10.65
C SER A 183 -23.63 35.58 -9.18
N ASN A 184 -24.56 34.68 -8.83
CA ASN A 184 -24.91 34.40 -7.43
C ASN A 184 -23.84 33.48 -6.81
N PRO A 185 -23.06 33.95 -5.82
CA PRO A 185 -21.96 33.17 -5.24
C PRO A 185 -22.40 31.84 -4.62
N LEU A 186 -23.58 31.79 -4.00
CA LEU A 186 -24.10 30.57 -3.38
C LEU A 186 -24.41 29.49 -4.43
N LEU A 187 -24.97 29.91 -5.57
CA LEU A 187 -25.25 28.99 -6.67
C LEU A 187 -23.95 28.47 -7.30
N GLY A 188 -22.95 29.34 -7.44
CA GLY A 188 -21.62 28.93 -7.91
C GLY A 188 -20.98 27.88 -7.00
N ILE A 189 -20.99 28.10 -5.68
CA ILE A 189 -20.50 27.12 -4.69
C ILE A 189 -21.26 25.78 -4.81
N LEU A 190 -22.58 25.83 -4.87
CA LEU A 190 -23.40 24.62 -4.91
C LEU A 190 -23.13 23.80 -6.17
N VAL A 191 -23.05 24.43 -7.33
CA VAL A 191 -22.76 23.75 -8.60
C VAL A 191 -21.34 23.20 -8.64
N GLY A 192 -20.36 23.97 -8.17
CA GLY A 192 -18.98 23.48 -8.06
C GLY A 192 -18.89 22.26 -7.14
N ALA A 193 -19.53 22.32 -5.97
CA ALA A 193 -19.53 21.23 -5.00
C ALA A 193 -20.21 19.98 -5.54
N LEU A 194 -21.38 20.13 -6.18
CA LEU A 194 -22.12 19.01 -6.75
C LEU A 194 -21.36 18.35 -7.90
N LEU A 195 -20.80 19.16 -8.82
CA LEU A 195 -20.02 18.65 -9.93
C LEU A 195 -18.85 17.80 -9.43
N THR A 196 -18.08 18.31 -8.45
CA THR A 196 -16.94 17.59 -7.92
C THR A 196 -17.32 16.40 -7.05
N ALA A 197 -18.41 16.48 -6.29
CA ALA A 197 -18.92 15.35 -5.51
C ALA A 197 -19.33 14.17 -6.41
N VAL A 198 -19.96 14.44 -7.55
CA VAL A 198 -20.37 13.41 -8.52
C VAL A 198 -19.17 12.81 -9.24
N ILE A 199 -18.26 13.65 -9.72
CA ILE A 199 -17.07 13.21 -10.47
C ILE A 199 -16.02 12.58 -9.54
N GLN A 200 -16.03 12.93 -8.25
CA GLN A 200 -15.09 12.48 -7.21
C GLN A 200 -13.61 12.82 -7.50
N SER A 201 -13.36 13.71 -8.47
CA SER A 201 -12.03 14.20 -8.83
C SER A 201 -12.01 15.73 -8.91
N SER A 202 -11.24 16.35 -8.01
CA SER A 202 -11.02 17.80 -7.98
C SER A 202 -10.36 18.28 -9.29
N SER A 203 -9.32 17.58 -9.73
CA SER A 203 -8.56 17.95 -10.94
C SER A 203 -9.41 17.83 -12.21
N ALA A 204 -10.29 16.83 -12.30
CA ALA A 204 -11.22 16.71 -13.41
C ALA A 204 -12.28 17.81 -13.41
N SER A 205 -12.80 18.17 -12.23
CA SER A 205 -13.78 19.25 -12.10
C SER A 205 -13.19 20.60 -12.52
N VAL A 206 -11.96 20.91 -12.09
CA VAL A 206 -11.24 22.11 -12.52
C VAL A 206 -10.93 22.05 -14.01
N GLY A 207 -10.54 20.88 -14.55
CA GLY A 207 -10.31 20.69 -15.98
C GLY A 207 -11.56 20.97 -16.84
N ILE A 208 -12.74 20.53 -16.40
CA ILE A 208 -14.02 20.87 -17.04
C ILE A 208 -14.26 22.37 -17.00
N LEU A 209 -14.02 23.02 -15.85
CA LEU A 209 -14.19 24.47 -15.74
C LEU A 209 -13.23 25.23 -16.66
N GLN A 210 -11.98 24.78 -16.80
CA GLN A 210 -11.00 25.33 -17.74
C GLN A 210 -11.42 25.13 -19.19
N ALA A 211 -11.92 23.94 -19.55
CA ALA A 211 -12.44 23.66 -20.88
C ALA A 211 -13.69 24.51 -21.21
N LEU A 212 -14.54 24.80 -20.23
CA LEU A 212 -15.69 25.67 -20.43
C LEU A 212 -15.31 27.15 -20.53
N SER A 213 -14.18 27.55 -19.96
CA SER A 213 -13.74 28.95 -19.93
C SER A 213 -13.35 29.49 -21.32
N VAL A 214 -12.96 28.62 -22.27
CA VAL A 214 -12.67 29.03 -23.67
C VAL A 214 -13.91 29.49 -24.43
N THR A 215 -15.12 29.31 -23.90
CA THR A 215 -16.33 29.93 -24.46
C THR A 215 -16.37 31.45 -24.26
N GLY A 216 -15.52 32.00 -23.39
CA GLY A 216 -15.54 33.42 -23.04
C GLY A 216 -16.74 33.83 -22.17
N ALA A 217 -17.59 32.89 -21.78
CA ALA A 217 -18.80 33.17 -21.01
C ALA A 217 -18.58 33.22 -19.48
N PHE A 218 -17.43 32.75 -19.01
CA PHE A 218 -17.07 32.75 -17.59
C PHE A 218 -16.22 33.96 -17.23
N THR A 219 -16.61 34.65 -16.17
CA THR A 219 -15.87 35.77 -15.58
C THR A 219 -15.22 35.37 -14.26
N TYR A 220 -14.24 36.15 -13.79
CA TYR A 220 -13.64 35.95 -12.46
C TYR A 220 -14.70 35.90 -11.35
N ARG A 221 -15.70 36.78 -11.41
CA ARG A 221 -16.82 36.81 -10.45
C ARG A 221 -17.61 35.50 -10.40
N SER A 222 -17.82 34.84 -11.54
CA SER A 222 -18.55 33.57 -11.62
C SER A 222 -17.70 32.36 -11.19
N VAL A 223 -16.39 32.37 -11.49
CA VAL A 223 -15.50 31.23 -11.30
C VAL A 223 -14.99 31.10 -9.88
N ILE A 224 -14.75 32.22 -9.17
CA ILE A 224 -14.26 32.19 -7.77
C ILE A 224 -15.17 31.33 -6.88
N PRO A 225 -16.51 31.54 -6.83
CA PRO A 225 -17.40 30.72 -6.02
C PRO A 225 -17.48 29.26 -6.51
N ILE A 226 -17.38 29.01 -7.82
CA ILE A 226 -17.37 27.64 -8.36
C ILE A 226 -16.16 26.86 -7.86
N ILE A 227 -14.95 27.44 -7.92
CA ILE A 227 -13.72 26.78 -7.44
C ILE A 227 -13.79 26.47 -5.95
N MET A 228 -14.34 27.38 -5.13
CA MET A 228 -14.60 27.12 -3.71
C MET A 228 -15.54 25.91 -3.53
N GLY A 229 -16.62 25.89 -4.31
CA GLY A 229 -17.53 24.75 -4.37
C GLY A 229 -16.80 23.44 -4.69
N GLN A 230 -15.96 23.42 -5.73
CA GLN A 230 -15.21 22.22 -6.13
C GLN A 230 -14.30 21.68 -5.01
N ASN A 231 -13.67 22.56 -4.24
CA ASN A 231 -12.85 22.17 -3.08
C ASN A 231 -13.71 21.56 -1.95
N ILE A 232 -14.93 22.08 -1.72
CA ILE A 232 -15.90 21.47 -0.80
C ILE A 232 -16.34 20.09 -1.32
N GLY A 233 -16.69 19.98 -2.60
CA GLY A 233 -17.15 18.74 -3.22
C GLY A 233 -16.12 17.60 -3.13
N THR A 234 -14.84 17.93 -3.19
CA THR A 234 -13.74 16.96 -3.01
C THR A 234 -13.78 16.24 -1.66
N CYS A 235 -14.39 16.82 -0.63
CA CYS A 235 -14.49 16.19 0.70
C CYS A 235 -15.35 14.92 0.70
N VAL A 236 -16.24 14.75 -0.29
CA VAL A 236 -17.14 13.60 -0.37
C VAL A 236 -16.37 12.27 -0.44
N THR A 237 -15.23 12.23 -1.12
CA THR A 237 -14.41 11.00 -1.22
C THR A 237 -13.87 10.57 0.15
N ALA A 238 -13.33 11.51 0.93
CA ALA A 238 -12.86 11.26 2.29
C ALA A 238 -14.02 10.86 3.23
N MET A 239 -15.19 11.46 3.07
CA MET A 239 -16.38 11.13 3.86
C MET A 239 -16.87 9.71 3.58
N ILE A 240 -16.93 9.30 2.31
CA ILE A 240 -17.29 7.94 1.91
C ILE A 240 -16.25 6.93 2.44
N SER A 241 -14.96 7.25 2.30
CA SER A 241 -13.86 6.40 2.80
C SER A 241 -13.85 6.23 4.32
N ALA A 242 -14.42 7.16 5.08
CA ALA A 242 -14.54 7.06 6.52
C ALA A 242 -15.78 6.28 6.99
N VAL A 243 -16.68 5.86 6.08
CA VAL A 243 -17.84 5.03 6.43
C VAL A 243 -17.35 3.65 6.89
N GLY A 244 -17.85 3.18 8.03
CA GLY A 244 -17.42 1.92 8.64
C GLY A 244 -16.07 1.97 9.35
N ALA A 245 -15.37 3.10 9.32
CA ALA A 245 -14.09 3.27 9.99
C ALA A 245 -14.23 3.69 11.46
N ASN A 246 -13.12 3.64 12.19
CA ASN A 246 -13.05 4.11 13.56
C ASN A 246 -13.33 5.62 13.66
N LYS A 247 -13.58 6.10 14.89
CA LYS A 247 -13.94 7.50 15.13
C LYS A 247 -12.81 8.47 14.78
N GLY A 248 -11.55 8.09 14.93
CA GLY A 248 -10.40 8.89 14.51
C GLY A 248 -10.44 9.18 13.00
N ALA A 249 -10.63 8.14 12.19
CA ALA A 249 -10.73 8.24 10.73
C ALA A 249 -11.90 9.11 10.29
N ARG A 250 -13.06 8.96 10.94
CA ARG A 250 -14.23 9.84 10.72
C ARG A 250 -13.93 11.29 11.07
N ARG A 251 -13.24 11.55 12.20
CA ARG A 251 -12.80 12.90 12.59
C ARG A 251 -11.85 13.49 11.53
N THR A 252 -10.94 12.69 10.96
CA THR A 252 -10.04 13.11 9.87
C THR A 252 -10.82 13.57 8.64
N ALA A 253 -11.84 12.81 8.21
CA ALA A 253 -12.70 13.22 7.09
C ALA A 253 -13.48 14.51 7.39
N PHE A 254 -13.98 14.67 8.62
CA PHE A 254 -14.63 15.91 9.04
C PHE A 254 -13.66 17.11 9.11
N VAL A 255 -12.40 16.90 9.51
CA VAL A 255 -11.39 17.97 9.44
C VAL A 255 -11.18 18.43 8.00
N HIS A 256 -11.12 17.51 7.03
CA HIS A 256 -11.02 17.87 5.61
C HIS A 256 -12.24 18.70 5.17
N LEU A 257 -13.45 18.31 5.58
CA LEU A 257 -14.68 19.05 5.32
C LEU A 257 -14.66 20.46 5.94
N TYR A 258 -14.30 20.58 7.22
CA TYR A 258 -14.24 21.89 7.88
C TYR A 258 -13.20 22.81 7.27
N PHE A 259 -12.03 22.27 6.93
CA PHE A 259 -10.99 23.05 6.27
C PHE A 259 -11.51 23.69 4.97
N ASN A 260 -12.15 22.91 4.09
CA ASN A 260 -12.65 23.41 2.82
C ASN A 260 -13.87 24.31 2.98
N VAL A 261 -14.81 23.98 3.87
CA VAL A 261 -16.02 24.80 4.10
C VAL A 261 -15.66 26.13 4.74
N ILE A 262 -14.91 26.12 5.86
CA ILE A 262 -14.50 27.35 6.55
C ILE A 262 -13.57 28.16 5.65
N GLY A 263 -12.59 27.53 4.99
CA GLY A 263 -11.69 28.18 4.06
C GLY A 263 -12.44 28.88 2.92
N SER A 264 -13.43 28.21 2.32
CA SER A 264 -14.29 28.78 1.28
C SER A 264 -15.10 29.98 1.76
N LEU A 265 -15.77 29.85 2.92
CA LEU A 265 -16.59 30.93 3.47
C LEU A 265 -15.74 32.16 3.83
N VAL A 266 -14.58 31.94 4.46
CA VAL A 266 -13.66 33.03 4.83
C VAL A 266 -13.07 33.70 3.58
N PHE A 267 -12.60 32.92 2.59
CA PHE A 267 -12.07 33.49 1.35
C PHE A 267 -13.15 34.28 0.60
N LEU A 268 -14.40 33.80 0.56
CA LEU A 268 -15.50 34.52 -0.09
C LEU A 268 -15.83 35.82 0.62
N ALA A 269 -15.93 35.79 1.96
CA ALA A 269 -16.20 36.99 2.75
C ALA A 269 -15.12 38.06 2.56
N VAL A 270 -13.84 37.65 2.56
CA VAL A 270 -12.72 38.55 2.30
C VAL A 270 -12.75 39.08 0.86
N TYR A 271 -12.97 38.22 -0.13
CA TYR A 271 -13.07 38.62 -1.53
C TYR A 271 -14.20 39.63 -1.76
N MET A 272 -15.42 39.32 -1.32
CA MET A 272 -16.58 40.21 -1.49
C MET A 272 -16.43 41.52 -0.72
N GLY A 273 -15.87 41.47 0.49
CA GLY A 273 -15.59 42.66 1.29
C GLY A 273 -14.59 43.58 0.59
N LEU A 274 -13.48 43.02 0.09
CA LEU A 274 -12.48 43.78 -0.65
C LEU A 274 -13.01 44.31 -1.99
N ASP A 275 -13.76 43.49 -2.75
CA ASP A 275 -14.36 43.91 -4.03
C ASP A 275 -15.35 45.07 -3.84
N SER A 276 -16.10 45.07 -2.73
CA SER A 276 -17.05 46.16 -2.44
C SER A 276 -16.39 47.52 -2.20
N VAL A 277 -15.13 47.54 -1.75
CA VAL A 277 -14.37 48.75 -1.42
C VAL A 277 -13.42 49.14 -2.57
N LEU A 278 -12.66 48.17 -3.08
CA LEU A 278 -11.62 48.38 -4.08
C LEU A 278 -12.15 48.32 -5.51
N GLN A 279 -13.35 47.77 -5.73
CA GLN A 279 -13.99 47.58 -7.03
C GLN A 279 -13.02 46.95 -8.03
N PHE A 280 -12.71 45.66 -7.83
CA PHE A 280 -11.71 45.00 -8.64
C PHE A 280 -12.12 45.00 -10.11
N GLY A 281 -11.43 45.80 -10.92
CA GLY A 281 -11.73 45.94 -12.35
C GLY A 281 -11.72 44.60 -13.10
N PHE A 282 -10.91 43.64 -12.64
CA PHE A 282 -10.82 42.31 -13.23
C PHE A 282 -12.03 41.39 -12.94
N ALA A 283 -12.89 41.70 -11.97
CA ALA A 283 -13.95 40.79 -11.54
C ALA A 283 -14.95 40.48 -12.67
N GLY A 284 -15.18 41.45 -13.56
CA GLY A 284 -16.03 41.30 -14.74
C GLY A 284 -15.32 40.73 -15.97
N ASP A 285 -13.99 40.64 -15.95
CA ASP A 285 -13.22 40.16 -17.09
C ASP A 285 -13.44 38.66 -17.32
N THR A 286 -13.36 38.26 -18.58
CA THR A 286 -13.41 36.85 -18.96
C THR A 286 -12.18 36.13 -18.42
N VAL A 287 -12.39 34.96 -17.84
CA VAL A 287 -11.32 34.19 -17.21
C VAL A 287 -10.87 33.05 -18.11
N GLY A 288 -9.56 32.99 -18.38
CA GLY A 288 -8.92 31.89 -19.10
C GLY A 288 -8.51 30.74 -18.18
N ALA A 289 -8.02 29.64 -18.77
CA ALA A 289 -7.60 28.45 -18.04
C ALA A 289 -6.50 28.75 -16.98
N ALA A 290 -5.56 29.65 -17.29
CA ALA A 290 -4.51 30.10 -16.36
C ALA A 290 -5.08 30.93 -15.20
N GLY A 291 -6.11 31.75 -15.45
CA GLY A 291 -6.79 32.51 -14.39
C GLY A 291 -7.51 31.58 -13.41
N ILE A 292 -8.16 30.53 -13.91
CA ILE A 292 -8.76 29.46 -13.08
C ILE A 292 -7.70 28.77 -12.21
N ALA A 293 -6.56 28.38 -12.81
CA ALA A 293 -5.46 27.77 -12.05
C ALA A 293 -4.90 28.70 -10.97
N ALA A 294 -4.73 29.99 -11.29
CA ALA A 294 -4.27 31.00 -10.35
C ALA A 294 -5.25 31.18 -9.18
N ILE A 295 -6.55 31.31 -9.44
CA ILE A 295 -7.58 31.42 -8.38
C ILE A 295 -7.55 30.17 -7.49
N HIS A 296 -7.42 28.99 -8.09
CA HIS A 296 -7.35 27.74 -7.35
C HIS A 296 -6.13 27.67 -6.41
N SER A 297 -4.95 28.07 -6.89
CA SER A 297 -3.74 28.19 -6.07
C SER A 297 -3.88 29.24 -4.98
N VAL A 298 -4.34 30.46 -5.32
CA VAL A 298 -4.52 31.55 -4.37
C VAL A 298 -5.47 31.15 -3.26
N PHE A 299 -6.61 30.54 -3.59
CA PHE A 299 -7.57 30.03 -2.62
C PHE A 299 -6.93 29.02 -1.67
N ASN A 300 -6.31 27.95 -2.18
CA ASN A 300 -5.79 26.88 -1.34
C ASN A 300 -4.60 27.31 -0.48
N ILE A 301 -3.73 28.17 -1.01
CA ILE A 301 -2.64 28.78 -0.26
C ILE A 301 -3.20 29.70 0.82
N PHE A 302 -4.17 30.57 0.49
CA PHE A 302 -4.82 31.45 1.45
C PHE A 302 -5.51 30.67 2.57
N ALA A 303 -6.36 29.69 2.23
CA ALA A 303 -7.08 28.88 3.19
C ALA A 303 -6.11 28.15 4.14
N THR A 304 -5.02 27.62 3.59
CA THR A 304 -3.95 27.00 4.40
C THR A 304 -3.29 28.01 5.32
N LEU A 305 -2.83 29.16 4.82
CA LEU A 305 -2.18 30.18 5.65
C LEU A 305 -3.08 30.69 6.78
N VAL A 306 -4.37 30.86 6.49
CA VAL A 306 -5.36 31.34 7.46
C VAL A 306 -5.70 30.27 8.49
N LEU A 307 -5.88 29.01 8.09
CA LEU A 307 -6.36 27.95 9.00
C LEU A 307 -5.25 27.14 9.67
N LEU A 308 -4.01 27.19 9.17
CA LEU A 308 -2.85 26.55 9.79
C LEU A 308 -2.63 26.94 11.27
N PRO A 309 -2.72 28.23 11.68
CA PRO A 309 -2.63 28.57 13.11
C PRO A 309 -3.82 28.04 13.93
N PHE A 310 -4.94 27.69 13.29
CA PHE A 310 -6.15 27.16 13.92
C PHE A 310 -6.31 25.65 13.75
N THR A 311 -5.23 24.90 13.48
CA THR A 311 -5.22 23.42 13.42
C THR A 311 -5.87 22.78 14.65
N ARG A 312 -5.55 23.25 15.86
CA ARG A 312 -6.21 22.81 17.10
C ARG A 312 -7.71 23.14 17.16
N GLY A 313 -8.13 24.22 16.50
CA GLY A 313 -9.54 24.60 16.37
C GLY A 313 -10.29 23.60 15.49
N LEU A 314 -9.74 23.25 14.33
CA LEU A 314 -10.30 22.24 13.45
C LEU A 314 -10.37 20.86 14.13
N GLU A 315 -9.33 20.50 14.87
CA GLU A 315 -9.30 19.28 15.68
C GLU A 315 -10.44 19.27 16.72
N LYS A 316 -10.62 20.37 17.46
CA LYS A 316 -11.72 20.50 18.45
C LYS A 316 -13.10 20.39 17.80
N LEU A 317 -13.31 20.97 16.61
CA LEU A 317 -14.58 20.84 15.89
C LEU A 317 -14.89 19.38 15.51
N ALA A 318 -13.86 18.63 15.13
CA ALA A 318 -13.99 17.21 14.82
C ALA A 318 -14.34 16.39 16.08
N TYR A 319 -13.72 16.67 17.22
CA TYR A 319 -14.09 16.03 18.49
C TYR A 319 -15.46 16.48 19.02
N LEU A 320 -15.92 17.69 18.70
CA LEU A 320 -17.27 18.13 19.03
C LEU A 320 -18.32 17.39 18.21
N THR A 321 -18.04 17.15 16.92
CA THR A 321 -18.96 16.46 16.00
C THR A 321 -18.98 14.96 16.23
N ILE A 322 -17.83 14.37 16.55
CA ILE A 322 -17.70 12.96 16.91
C ILE A 322 -17.04 12.88 18.30
N PRO A 323 -17.84 12.90 19.39
CA PRO A 323 -17.31 12.87 20.74
C PRO A 323 -16.56 11.58 21.04
N VAL A 324 -15.56 11.70 21.91
CA VAL A 324 -14.83 10.55 22.47
C VAL A 324 -15.76 9.79 23.40
N THR A 325 -15.89 8.47 23.23
CA THR A 325 -16.64 7.63 24.18
C THR A 325 -15.70 6.92 25.15
N GLU A 326 -16.25 6.50 26.28
CA GLU A 326 -15.54 5.70 27.29
C GLU A 326 -14.94 4.42 26.69
N ASP A 327 -15.65 3.76 25.76
CA ASP A 327 -15.13 2.57 25.05
C ASP A 327 -13.86 2.87 24.25
N GLU A 328 -13.77 4.07 23.65
CA GLU A 328 -12.60 4.51 22.87
C GLU A 328 -11.38 4.74 23.77
N ARG A 329 -11.61 5.17 25.02
CA ARG A 329 -10.56 5.31 26.04
C ARG A 329 -10.05 3.95 26.52
N GLN A 330 -10.91 2.93 26.54
CA GLN A 330 -10.57 1.57 26.96
C GLN A 330 -9.90 0.76 25.82
N GLU A 331 -10.34 0.94 24.57
CA GLU A 331 -9.77 0.27 23.39
C GLU A 331 -8.37 0.79 23.01
N ALA A 332 -8.02 2.02 23.35
CA ALA A 332 -6.68 2.57 23.11
C ALA A 332 -5.54 1.77 23.76
N GLY A 333 -5.85 0.87 24.71
CA GLY A 333 -4.90 -0.05 25.34
C GLY A 333 -4.94 -1.50 24.82
N ARG A 334 -5.94 -1.88 24.00
CA ARG A 334 -6.06 -3.20 23.36
C ARG A 334 -5.88 -3.04 21.85
N GLY A 335 -4.63 -2.84 21.43
CA GLY A 335 -4.30 -2.74 20.01
C GLY A 335 -4.55 -4.08 19.31
N ASP A 336 -5.59 -4.14 18.48
CA ASP A 336 -5.72 -5.18 17.45
C ASP A 336 -4.65 -4.90 16.39
N GLU A 337 -3.60 -5.72 16.37
CA GLU A 337 -2.45 -5.52 15.49
C GLU A 337 -2.78 -5.73 14.01
N PHE A 338 -3.92 -6.35 13.69
CA PHE A 338 -4.39 -6.52 12.33
C PHE A 338 -5.06 -5.26 11.75
N LYS A 339 -5.28 -4.21 12.56
CA LYS A 339 -5.83 -2.91 12.08
C LYS A 339 -4.97 -2.24 11.01
N VAL A 340 -3.71 -2.63 10.87
CA VAL A 340 -2.83 -2.15 9.79
C VAL A 340 -3.23 -2.69 8.41
N LEU A 341 -3.98 -3.79 8.33
CA LEU A 341 -4.54 -4.38 7.10
C LEU A 341 -5.87 -3.70 6.71
N ASP A 342 -5.85 -2.38 6.59
CA ASP A 342 -7.02 -1.59 6.22
C ASP A 342 -7.27 -1.66 4.70
N GLU A 343 -8.50 -2.02 4.28
CA GLU A 343 -8.86 -2.12 2.87
C GLU A 343 -8.64 -0.81 2.08
N ARG A 344 -8.62 0.35 2.74
CA ARG A 344 -8.30 1.63 2.09
C ARG A 344 -6.89 1.69 1.53
N PHE A 345 -5.98 0.88 2.05
CA PHE A 345 -4.61 0.82 1.54
C PHE A 345 -4.50 -0.06 0.29
N LEU A 346 -5.55 -0.76 -0.13
CA LEU A 346 -5.56 -1.51 -1.40
C LEU A 346 -5.38 -0.58 -2.60
N SER A 347 -5.81 0.68 -2.51
CA SER A 347 -5.54 1.69 -3.54
C SER A 347 -4.10 2.24 -3.53
N THR A 348 -3.25 1.77 -2.61
CA THR A 348 -1.82 2.11 -2.50
C THR A 348 -0.99 0.83 -2.27
N PRO A 349 -0.83 -0.01 -3.31
CA PRO A 349 -0.36 -1.38 -3.13
C PRO A 349 1.02 -1.53 -2.49
N GLY A 350 1.98 -0.69 -2.89
CA GLY A 350 3.33 -0.71 -2.32
C GLY A 350 3.36 -0.48 -0.81
N TYR A 351 2.44 0.31 -0.27
CA TYR A 351 2.29 0.47 1.18
C TYR A 351 1.61 -0.74 1.83
N ALA A 352 0.53 -1.23 1.23
CA ALA A 352 -0.20 -2.40 1.70
C ALA A 352 0.72 -3.63 1.83
N ILE A 353 1.61 -3.85 0.85
CA ILE A 353 2.61 -4.93 0.87
C ILE A 353 3.56 -4.80 2.06
N GLU A 354 4.04 -3.59 2.36
CA GLU A 354 4.95 -3.37 3.50
C GLU A 354 4.27 -3.68 4.84
N GLN A 355 2.98 -3.39 4.99
CA GLN A 355 2.22 -3.80 6.19
C GLN A 355 2.09 -5.32 6.28
N CYS A 356 1.84 -6.00 5.16
CA CYS A 356 1.84 -7.46 5.09
C CYS A 356 3.22 -8.05 5.46
N ILE A 357 4.31 -7.49 4.92
CA ILE A 357 5.69 -7.89 5.28
C ILE A 357 5.90 -7.72 6.79
N SER A 358 5.50 -6.59 7.37
CA SER A 358 5.68 -6.33 8.80
C SER A 358 4.95 -7.35 9.67
N LEU A 359 3.71 -7.73 9.31
CA LEU A 359 2.96 -8.75 10.04
C LEU A 359 3.50 -10.16 9.77
N ALA A 360 3.88 -10.49 8.53
CA ALA A 360 4.50 -11.76 8.20
C ALA A 360 5.81 -11.98 8.96
N LYS A 361 6.59 -10.91 9.23
CA LYS A 361 7.79 -11.00 10.09
C LYS A 361 7.46 -11.34 11.55
N LYS A 362 6.33 -10.85 12.07
CA LYS A 362 5.86 -11.24 13.41
C LYS A 362 5.38 -12.69 13.43
N MET A 363 4.62 -13.09 12.40
CA MET A 363 4.18 -14.47 12.20
C MET A 363 5.38 -15.42 12.11
N ALA A 364 6.42 -15.07 11.36
CA ALA A 364 7.67 -15.83 11.26
C ALA A 364 8.35 -16.01 12.63
N ALA A 365 8.48 -14.92 13.39
CA ALA A 365 9.08 -14.97 14.73
C ALA A 365 8.27 -15.84 15.70
N LEU A 366 6.94 -15.72 15.66
CA LEU A 366 6.00 -16.53 16.44
C LEU A 366 6.12 -18.01 16.07
N SER A 367 6.06 -18.35 14.78
CA SER A 367 6.20 -19.71 14.26
C SER A 367 7.49 -20.37 14.76
N GLY A 368 8.61 -19.62 14.73
CA GLY A 368 9.87 -20.09 15.29
C GLY A 368 9.87 -20.31 16.81
N GLU A 369 9.15 -19.48 17.56
CA GLU A 369 8.99 -19.66 19.00
C GLU A 369 8.15 -20.91 19.31
N THR A 370 7.01 -21.06 18.64
CA THR A 370 6.08 -22.18 18.80
C THR A 370 6.77 -23.52 18.60
N ILE A 371 7.51 -23.69 17.51
CA ILE A 371 8.19 -24.96 17.22
C ILE A 371 9.36 -25.23 18.18
N ARG A 372 10.11 -24.20 18.63
CA ARG A 372 11.16 -24.38 19.64
C ARG A 372 10.59 -24.83 20.99
N GLU A 373 9.45 -24.27 21.38
CA GLU A 373 8.73 -24.71 22.58
C GLU A 373 8.26 -26.16 22.44
N ALA A 374 7.70 -26.53 21.28
CA ALA A 374 7.26 -27.89 20.98
C ALA A 374 8.41 -28.92 21.00
N ILE A 375 9.57 -28.60 20.40
CA ILE A 375 10.78 -29.45 20.47
C ILE A 375 11.22 -29.62 21.93
N GLY A 376 11.17 -28.56 22.73
CA GLY A 376 11.52 -28.61 24.15
C GLY A 376 10.62 -29.52 24.99
N LEU A 377 9.34 -29.69 24.61
CA LEU A 377 8.38 -30.57 25.29
C LEU A 377 8.71 -32.06 25.14
N ILE A 378 9.41 -32.46 24.07
CA ILE A 378 9.83 -33.86 23.84
C ILE A 378 10.83 -34.31 24.91
N GLY A 379 11.71 -33.41 25.34
CA GLY A 379 12.70 -33.68 26.39
C GLY A 379 12.16 -33.45 27.81
N ASP A 380 11.44 -32.35 28.02
CA ASP A 380 10.90 -31.95 29.31
C ASP A 380 9.46 -31.41 29.18
N TYR A 381 8.50 -32.34 29.30
CA TYR A 381 7.09 -32.02 29.16
C TYR A 381 6.56 -31.20 30.33
N SER A 382 5.93 -30.06 30.00
CA SER A 382 5.21 -29.20 30.94
C SER A 382 3.85 -28.83 30.36
N GLN A 383 2.79 -29.01 31.16
CA GLN A 383 1.42 -28.69 30.77
C GLN A 383 1.27 -27.21 30.37
N ASN A 384 1.88 -26.29 31.12
CA ASN A 384 1.82 -24.86 30.81
C ASN A 384 2.48 -24.50 29.48
N ARG A 385 3.58 -25.19 29.11
CA ARG A 385 4.26 -25.00 27.83
C ARG A 385 3.45 -25.60 26.67
N ALA A 386 2.78 -26.72 26.89
CA ALA A 386 1.86 -27.31 25.91
C ALA A 386 0.67 -26.39 25.61
N GLU A 387 0.07 -25.79 26.64
CA GLU A 387 -1.00 -24.79 26.48
C GLU A 387 -0.52 -23.54 25.76
N LEU A 388 0.72 -23.10 25.99
CA LEU A 388 1.33 -22.00 25.25
C LEU A 388 1.47 -22.32 23.75
N VAL A 389 1.97 -23.51 23.40
CA VAL A 389 2.09 -23.94 21.99
C VAL A 389 0.72 -23.91 21.30
N GLN A 390 -0.32 -24.40 21.96
CA GLN A 390 -1.69 -24.37 21.43
C GLN A 390 -2.18 -22.92 21.20
N GLN A 391 -1.98 -22.01 22.17
CA GLN A 391 -2.38 -20.60 22.00
C GLN A 391 -1.61 -19.89 20.90
N GLN A 392 -0.33 -20.23 20.71
CA GLN A 392 0.50 -19.65 19.67
C GLN A 392 0.10 -20.16 18.28
N GLU A 393 -0.29 -21.43 18.16
CA GLU A 393 -0.81 -22.00 16.91
C GLU A 393 -2.17 -21.38 16.52
N GLU A 394 -3.11 -21.24 17.46
CA GLU A 394 -4.38 -20.52 17.21
C GLU A 394 -4.17 -19.06 16.77
N LEU A 395 -3.06 -18.44 17.20
CA LEU A 395 -2.69 -17.10 16.75
C LEU A 395 -2.05 -17.13 15.36
N LEU A 396 -1.23 -18.12 15.03
CA LEU A 396 -0.67 -18.31 13.68
C LEU A 396 -1.78 -18.47 12.64
N ASP A 397 -2.83 -19.24 12.93
CA ASP A 397 -4.01 -19.39 12.08
C ASP A 397 -4.67 -18.04 11.80
N GLN A 398 -4.83 -17.21 12.84
CA GLN A 398 -5.38 -15.87 12.67
C GLN A 398 -4.49 -14.98 11.80
N TYR A 399 -3.15 -15.10 11.91
CA TYR A 399 -2.23 -14.40 11.03
C TYR A 399 -2.39 -14.85 9.58
N GLU A 400 -2.44 -16.17 9.31
CA GLU A 400 -2.63 -16.74 7.98
C GLU A 400 -3.95 -16.24 7.38
N ASP A 401 -5.07 -16.42 8.07
CA ASP A 401 -6.41 -16.05 7.59
C ASP A 401 -6.47 -14.57 7.18
N LYS A 402 -5.96 -13.68 8.05
CA LYS A 402 -6.00 -12.23 7.83
C LYS A 402 -5.07 -11.80 6.70
N LEU A 403 -3.84 -12.31 6.68
CA LEU A 403 -2.86 -11.97 5.65
C LEU A 403 -3.27 -12.54 4.29
N SER A 404 -3.72 -13.79 4.23
CA SER A 404 -4.15 -14.49 3.02
C SER A 404 -5.36 -13.80 2.39
N ALA A 405 -6.38 -13.46 3.19
CA ALA A 405 -7.54 -12.71 2.72
C ALA A 405 -7.17 -11.33 2.16
N TYR A 406 -6.25 -10.62 2.83
CA TYR A 406 -5.83 -9.28 2.42
C TYR A 406 -4.93 -9.31 1.16
N LEU A 407 -3.96 -10.21 1.10
CA LEU A 407 -3.08 -10.43 -0.05
C LEU A 407 -3.87 -10.88 -1.29
N THR A 408 -4.91 -11.70 -1.11
CA THR A 408 -5.81 -12.10 -2.21
C THR A 408 -6.56 -10.90 -2.80
N ARG A 409 -6.98 -9.95 -1.97
CA ARG A 409 -7.62 -8.72 -2.47
C ARG A 409 -6.59 -7.80 -3.12
N LEU A 410 -5.38 -7.75 -2.58
CA LEU A 410 -4.28 -6.94 -3.11
C LEU A 410 -3.79 -7.44 -4.47
N SER A 411 -3.78 -8.76 -4.71
CA SER A 411 -3.41 -9.36 -6.00
C SER A 411 -4.38 -8.98 -7.13
N SER A 412 -5.60 -8.56 -6.79
CA SER A 412 -6.59 -8.06 -7.76
C SER A 412 -6.38 -6.58 -8.16
N GLN A 413 -5.43 -5.88 -7.54
CA GLN A 413 -5.11 -4.49 -7.85
C GLN A 413 -4.06 -4.39 -8.97
N ASN A 414 -3.86 -3.17 -9.49
CA ASN A 414 -2.84 -2.90 -10.51
C ASN A 414 -1.44 -2.87 -9.89
N LEU A 415 -0.84 -4.05 -9.68
CA LEU A 415 0.51 -4.21 -9.14
C LEU A 415 1.58 -3.99 -10.21
N THR A 416 2.73 -3.43 -9.80
CA THR A 416 3.98 -3.59 -10.56
C THR A 416 4.42 -5.06 -10.54
N GLU A 417 5.31 -5.44 -11.46
CA GLU A 417 5.90 -6.80 -11.49
C GLU A 417 6.58 -7.17 -10.17
N GLN A 418 7.31 -6.21 -9.57
CA GLN A 418 7.99 -6.40 -8.29
C GLN A 418 7.00 -6.55 -7.12
N GLU A 419 5.93 -5.76 -7.11
CA GLU A 419 4.85 -5.87 -6.11
C GLU A 419 4.10 -7.20 -6.25
N GLY A 420 3.79 -7.63 -7.48
CA GLY A 420 3.15 -8.92 -7.75
C GLY A 420 3.99 -10.09 -7.27
N GLN A 421 5.30 -10.07 -7.52
CA GLN A 421 6.22 -11.08 -7.00
C GLN A 421 6.29 -11.07 -5.48
N SER A 422 6.33 -9.88 -4.86
CA SER A 422 6.31 -9.74 -3.39
C SER A 422 5.02 -10.32 -2.78
N VAL A 423 3.86 -10.06 -3.38
CA VAL A 423 2.57 -10.64 -2.96
C VAL A 423 2.59 -12.16 -3.08
N SER A 424 3.10 -12.70 -4.19
CA SER A 424 3.22 -14.15 -4.40
C SER A 424 4.14 -14.79 -3.35
N THR A 425 5.32 -14.22 -3.11
CA THR A 425 6.26 -14.73 -2.09
C THR A 425 5.65 -14.68 -0.70
N LEU A 426 4.95 -13.59 -0.36
CA LEU A 426 4.26 -13.48 0.93
C LEU A 426 3.17 -14.53 1.10
N MET A 427 2.34 -14.77 0.07
CA MET A 427 1.30 -15.79 0.11
C MET A 427 1.86 -17.19 0.37
N HIS A 428 2.98 -17.54 -0.25
CA HIS A 428 3.62 -18.83 0.03
C HIS A 428 4.26 -18.85 1.42
N SER A 429 4.97 -17.78 1.80
CA SER A 429 5.68 -17.72 3.08
C SER A 429 4.75 -17.81 4.29
N ILE A 430 3.60 -17.12 4.27
CA ILE A 430 2.63 -17.20 5.39
C ILE A 430 2.06 -18.60 5.56
N ASN A 431 1.83 -19.31 4.45
CA ASN A 431 1.37 -20.69 4.50
C ASN A 431 2.46 -21.61 5.07
N ASP A 432 3.74 -21.47 4.68
CA ASP A 432 4.82 -22.26 5.31
C ASP A 432 4.99 -21.95 6.81
N PHE A 433 4.78 -20.70 7.25
CA PHE A 433 4.83 -20.36 8.68
C PHE A 433 3.69 -20.99 9.49
N GLU A 434 2.47 -21.06 8.92
CA GLU A 434 1.33 -21.77 9.52
C GLU A 434 1.62 -23.27 9.59
N ARG A 435 2.12 -23.88 8.51
CA ARG A 435 2.48 -25.31 8.49
C ARG A 435 3.53 -25.69 9.52
N ILE A 436 4.52 -24.82 9.76
CA ILE A 436 5.49 -25.02 10.86
C ILE A 436 4.76 -25.01 12.22
N GLY A 437 3.74 -24.17 12.38
CA GLY A 437 2.84 -24.16 13.53
C GLY A 437 2.06 -25.47 13.69
N ASP A 438 1.45 -25.99 12.61
CA ASP A 438 0.78 -27.30 12.60
C ASP A 438 1.70 -28.42 13.12
N HIS A 439 2.94 -28.43 12.63
CA HIS A 439 3.95 -29.42 13.05
C HIS A 439 4.36 -29.23 14.51
N ALA A 440 4.37 -28.00 15.03
CA ALA A 440 4.59 -27.74 16.44
C ALA A 440 3.46 -28.29 17.32
N LEU A 441 2.19 -28.14 16.89
CA LEU A 441 1.04 -28.71 17.57
C LEU A 441 1.12 -30.25 17.59
N ASN A 442 1.43 -30.87 16.45
CA ASN A 442 1.62 -32.32 16.35
C ASN A 442 2.73 -32.82 17.31
N LEU A 443 3.86 -32.13 17.39
CA LEU A 443 4.94 -32.48 18.32
C LEU A 443 4.53 -32.34 19.79
N MET A 444 3.75 -31.30 20.12
CA MET A 444 3.19 -31.12 21.46
C MET A 444 2.26 -32.29 21.84
N GLU A 445 1.38 -32.72 20.93
CA GLU A 445 0.48 -33.85 21.15
C GLU A 445 1.25 -35.15 21.36
N ILE A 446 2.29 -35.39 20.55
CA ILE A 446 3.18 -36.56 20.71
C ILE A 446 3.86 -36.52 22.09
N ALA A 447 4.37 -35.36 22.51
CA ALA A 447 5.00 -35.18 23.83
C ALA A 447 4.02 -35.46 24.98
N ALA A 448 2.77 -34.99 24.85
CA ALA A 448 1.70 -35.23 25.83
C ALA A 448 1.34 -36.73 25.90
N GLU A 449 1.28 -37.42 24.77
CA GLU A 449 1.05 -38.86 24.70
C GLU A 449 2.19 -39.65 25.36
N MET A 450 3.45 -39.30 25.05
CA MET A 450 4.63 -39.90 25.67
C MET A 450 4.58 -39.77 27.20
N LYS A 451 4.22 -38.58 27.70
CA LYS A 451 4.08 -38.34 29.14
C LYS A 451 2.97 -39.19 29.76
N LYS A 452 1.79 -39.22 29.12
CA LYS A 452 0.62 -39.98 29.58
C LYS A 452 0.90 -41.48 29.64
N LYS A 453 1.58 -42.02 28.63
CA LYS A 453 1.93 -43.45 28.54
C LYS A 453 3.27 -43.79 29.22
N LYS A 454 3.95 -42.81 29.82
CA LYS A 454 5.27 -42.96 30.48
C LYS A 454 6.31 -43.61 29.57
N MET A 455 6.33 -43.20 28.31
CA MET A 455 7.27 -43.69 27.31
C MET A 455 8.61 -42.98 27.43
N GLU A 456 9.71 -43.74 27.34
CA GLU A 456 11.05 -43.18 27.35
C GLU A 456 11.91 -43.79 26.23
N PHE A 457 12.66 -42.93 25.54
CA PHE A 457 13.69 -43.38 24.62
C PHE A 457 14.90 -43.95 25.35
N THR A 458 15.54 -44.95 24.72
CA THR A 458 16.88 -45.39 25.16
C THR A 458 17.85 -44.21 25.15
N LYS A 459 18.88 -44.21 26.01
CA LYS A 459 19.88 -43.13 26.06
C LYS A 459 20.47 -42.78 24.69
N LYS A 460 20.74 -43.78 23.84
CA LYS A 460 21.25 -43.58 22.48
C LYS A 460 20.21 -42.93 21.56
N ALA A 461 18.95 -43.38 21.62
CA ALA A 461 17.86 -42.78 20.84
C ALA A 461 17.57 -41.34 21.28
N ARG A 462 17.61 -41.06 22.59
CA ARG A 462 17.45 -39.70 23.12
C ARG A 462 18.53 -38.76 22.57
N TYR A 463 19.80 -39.15 22.66
CA TYR A 463 20.91 -38.38 22.10
C TYR A 463 20.77 -38.15 20.59
N GLU A 464 20.37 -39.18 19.84
CA GLU A 464 20.15 -39.06 18.39
C GLU A 464 19.02 -38.06 18.06
N MET A 465 17.92 -38.07 18.83
CA MET A 465 16.82 -37.12 18.67
C MET A 465 17.18 -35.70 19.13
N GLU A 466 18.05 -35.55 20.14
CA GLU A 466 18.58 -34.24 20.55
C GLU A 466 19.41 -33.61 19.43
N VAL A 467 20.35 -34.36 18.84
CA VAL A 467 21.15 -33.87 17.69
C VAL A 467 20.26 -33.52 16.50
N PHE A 468 19.22 -34.31 16.24
CA PHE A 468 18.27 -34.02 15.17
C PHE A 468 17.44 -32.75 15.49
N GLY A 469 16.94 -32.60 16.72
CA GLY A 469 16.25 -31.39 17.16
C GLY A 469 17.12 -30.13 17.10
N ASP A 470 18.41 -30.25 17.40
CA ASP A 470 19.39 -29.16 17.27
C ASP A 470 19.55 -28.72 15.81
N ALA A 471 19.62 -29.69 14.86
CA ALA A 471 19.69 -29.40 13.43
C ALA A 471 18.42 -28.69 12.93
N VAL A 472 17.24 -29.17 13.34
CA VAL A 472 15.95 -28.53 13.01
C VAL A 472 15.85 -27.12 13.60
N THR A 473 16.37 -26.92 14.81
CA THR A 473 16.40 -25.59 15.43
C THR A 473 17.36 -24.64 14.70
N ASP A 474 18.50 -25.13 14.21
CA ASP A 474 19.45 -24.34 13.42
C ASP A 474 18.87 -23.92 12.07
N ILE A 475 18.25 -24.85 11.32
CA ILE A 475 17.65 -24.52 10.01
C ILE A 475 16.50 -23.52 10.15
N LEU A 476 15.66 -23.69 11.18
CA LEU A 476 14.58 -22.78 11.51
C LEU A 476 15.08 -21.38 11.87
N ASN A 477 16.11 -21.29 12.72
CA ASN A 477 16.66 -19.99 13.08
C ASN A 477 17.24 -19.27 11.86
N ARG A 478 17.89 -20.00 10.95
CA ARG A 478 18.42 -19.44 9.69
C ARG A 478 17.33 -18.95 8.77
N SER A 479 16.30 -19.76 8.51
CA SER A 479 15.20 -19.40 7.61
C SER A 479 14.41 -18.19 8.13
N ILE A 480 14.08 -18.17 9.42
CA ILE A 480 13.35 -17.04 10.04
C ILE A 480 14.19 -15.78 10.07
N GLN A 481 15.48 -15.87 10.44
CA GLN A 481 16.35 -14.70 10.45
C GLN A 481 16.59 -14.16 9.04
N ALA A 482 16.77 -15.06 8.07
CA ALA A 482 16.89 -14.67 6.66
C ALA A 482 15.65 -13.88 6.23
N PHE A 483 14.45 -14.41 6.49
CA PHE A 483 13.20 -13.74 6.13
C PHE A 483 13.03 -12.37 6.83
N ILE A 484 13.25 -12.31 8.14
CA ILE A 484 13.08 -11.07 8.93
C ILE A 484 14.06 -9.99 8.49
N GLN A 485 15.31 -10.36 8.24
CA GLN A 485 16.38 -9.43 7.87
C GLN A 485 16.48 -9.18 6.36
N ASN A 486 15.74 -9.94 5.56
CA ASN A 486 15.88 -10.00 4.11
C ASN A 486 17.33 -10.33 3.69
N ASP A 487 17.94 -11.31 4.37
CA ASP A 487 19.33 -11.74 4.18
C ASP A 487 19.39 -12.98 3.26
N ILE A 488 19.72 -12.73 2.00
CA ILE A 488 19.82 -13.76 0.95
C ILE A 488 21.03 -14.68 1.19
N GLU A 489 22.13 -14.19 1.75
CA GLU A 489 23.29 -15.04 2.03
C GLU A 489 22.97 -16.05 3.14
N LEU A 490 22.21 -15.63 4.14
CA LEU A 490 21.73 -16.54 5.17
C LEU A 490 20.73 -17.55 4.61
N ALA A 491 19.82 -17.14 3.70
CA ALA A 491 18.90 -18.03 3.00
C ALA A 491 19.64 -19.13 2.21
N GLN A 492 20.74 -18.79 1.53
CA GLN A 492 21.57 -19.76 0.79
C GLN A 492 22.18 -20.86 1.69
N SER A 493 22.25 -20.64 3.01
CA SER A 493 22.78 -21.61 3.97
C SER A 493 21.76 -22.64 4.47
N VAL A 494 20.48 -22.51 4.08
CA VAL A 494 19.36 -23.35 4.54
C VAL A 494 19.32 -24.67 3.78
N GLU A 495 19.34 -24.64 2.44
CA GLU A 495 19.26 -25.84 1.60
C GLU A 495 20.34 -26.91 1.91
N PRO A 496 21.64 -26.57 2.10
CA PRO A 496 22.62 -27.58 2.47
C PRO A 496 22.36 -28.22 3.85
N LEU A 497 21.66 -27.54 4.75
CA LEU A 497 21.32 -28.09 6.07
C LEU A 497 20.08 -28.99 6.00
N GLU A 498 19.14 -28.69 5.10
CA GLU A 498 17.98 -29.54 4.81
C GLU A 498 18.45 -30.94 4.35
N GLU A 499 19.39 -31.02 3.40
CA GLU A 499 19.97 -32.31 2.94
C GLU A 499 20.59 -33.13 4.09
N VAL A 500 21.23 -32.45 5.06
CA VAL A 500 21.78 -33.12 6.26
C VAL A 500 20.68 -33.61 7.20
N ILE A 501 19.61 -32.84 7.37
CA ILE A 501 18.43 -33.24 8.13
C ILE A 501 17.76 -34.47 7.49
N ASP A 502 17.72 -34.48 6.16
CA ASP A 502 17.12 -35.54 5.38
C ASP A 502 17.89 -36.87 5.53
N ASP A 503 19.22 -36.80 5.58
CA ASP A 503 20.10 -37.91 5.94
C ASP A 503 19.98 -38.35 7.41
N LEU A 504 19.83 -37.39 8.34
CA LEU A 504 19.60 -37.69 9.76
C LEU A 504 18.30 -38.46 9.97
N ASN A 505 17.22 -38.04 9.31
CA ASN A 505 15.92 -38.71 9.33
C ASN A 505 16.05 -40.20 8.95
N LYS A 506 16.76 -40.48 7.85
CA LYS A 506 17.02 -41.85 7.37
C LYS A 506 17.85 -42.65 8.37
N GLU A 507 18.92 -42.07 8.93
CA GLU A 507 19.84 -42.78 9.82
C GLU A 507 19.23 -43.03 11.22
N VAL A 508 18.49 -42.08 11.80
CA VAL A 508 17.81 -42.26 13.10
C VAL A 508 16.77 -43.37 13.03
N LYS A 509 15.94 -43.40 11.99
CA LYS A 509 14.96 -44.49 11.74
C LYS A 509 15.66 -45.84 11.62
N LYS A 510 16.74 -45.93 10.85
CA LYS A 510 17.55 -47.15 10.66
C LYS A 510 18.20 -47.63 11.96
N ARG A 511 18.74 -46.73 12.77
CA ARG A 511 19.32 -47.07 14.09
C ARG A 511 18.25 -47.57 15.06
N HIS A 512 17.04 -47.01 15.00
CA HIS A 512 15.94 -47.49 15.82
C HIS A 512 15.46 -48.88 15.43
N VAL A 513 15.34 -49.19 14.14
CA VAL A 513 15.04 -50.56 13.66
C VAL A 513 16.08 -51.57 14.13
N LYS A 514 17.38 -51.19 14.14
CA LYS A 514 18.45 -52.03 14.71
C LYS A 514 18.29 -52.26 16.22
N ARG A 515 17.81 -51.27 16.98
CA ARG A 515 17.52 -51.41 18.43
C ARG A 515 16.33 -52.33 18.66
N LEU A 516 15.28 -52.20 17.85
CA LEU A 516 14.07 -53.02 17.91
C LEU A 516 14.39 -54.50 17.66
N ARG A 517 15.17 -54.80 16.61
CA ARG A 517 15.64 -56.17 16.30
C ARG A 517 16.46 -56.81 17.44
N LYS A 518 17.13 -55.99 18.25
CA LYS A 518 17.93 -56.43 19.41
C LYS A 518 17.12 -56.47 20.72
N GLY A 519 15.81 -56.21 20.68
CA GLY A 519 14.95 -56.17 21.86
C GLY A 519 15.26 -55.02 22.83
N LYS A 520 15.93 -53.95 22.38
CA LYS A 520 16.34 -52.83 23.23
C LYS A 520 15.31 -51.69 23.33
N CYS A 521 14.27 -51.73 22.50
CA CYS A 521 13.15 -50.78 22.50
C CYS A 521 11.86 -51.48 22.05
N THR A 522 10.73 -50.79 22.18
CA THR A 522 9.38 -51.29 21.83
C THR A 522 8.93 -50.79 20.45
N ILE A 523 7.91 -51.44 19.88
CA ILE A 523 7.28 -50.99 18.64
C ILE A 523 6.63 -49.62 18.84
N GLU A 524 5.93 -49.41 19.96
CA GLU A 524 5.27 -48.14 20.28
C GLU A 524 6.24 -46.96 20.32
N THR A 525 7.40 -47.11 21.00
CA THR A 525 8.44 -46.06 21.00
C THR A 525 9.08 -45.86 19.62
N GLY A 526 8.98 -46.85 18.71
CA GLY A 526 9.40 -46.69 17.32
C GLY A 526 8.42 -45.93 16.45
N LEU A 527 7.12 -46.05 16.71
CA LEU A 527 6.10 -45.23 16.04
C LEU A 527 6.28 -43.77 16.43
N VAL A 528 6.33 -43.48 17.74
CA VAL A 528 6.57 -42.13 18.28
C VAL A 528 7.83 -41.49 17.70
N LEU A 529 8.96 -42.23 17.66
CA LEU A 529 10.20 -41.72 17.07
C LEU A 529 10.05 -41.42 15.58
N SER A 530 9.33 -42.26 14.85
CA SER A 530 9.05 -42.04 13.43
C SER A 530 8.18 -40.80 13.22
N ASP A 531 7.17 -40.60 14.07
CA ASP A 531 6.25 -39.46 13.97
C ASP A 531 6.97 -38.14 14.28
N ILE A 532 7.84 -38.10 15.30
CA ILE A 532 8.69 -36.93 15.58
C ILE A 532 9.63 -36.67 14.39
N ALA A 533 10.29 -37.71 13.87
CA ALA A 533 11.23 -37.57 12.76
C ALA A 533 10.56 -37.06 11.48
N VAL A 534 9.31 -37.45 11.21
CA VAL A 534 8.52 -36.91 10.08
C VAL A 534 8.18 -35.44 10.32
N ASN A 535 7.73 -35.04 11.50
CA ASN A 535 7.47 -33.62 11.77
C ASN A 535 8.74 -32.77 11.67
N TYR A 536 9.89 -33.30 12.11
CA TYR A 536 11.19 -32.63 11.99
C TYR A 536 11.63 -32.44 10.54
N GLU A 537 11.50 -33.47 9.70
CA GLU A 537 11.73 -33.38 8.26
C GLU A 537 10.82 -32.32 7.64
N ARG A 538 9.51 -32.38 7.89
CA ARG A 538 8.55 -31.44 7.31
C ARG A 538 8.82 -29.99 7.69
N VAL A 539 9.21 -29.71 8.93
CA VAL A 539 9.65 -28.37 9.34
C VAL A 539 10.87 -27.92 8.55
N ALA A 540 11.84 -28.82 8.30
CA ALA A 540 13.01 -28.50 7.50
C ALA A 540 12.65 -28.22 6.03
N ASP A 541 11.74 -29.00 5.43
CA ASP A 541 11.21 -28.78 4.08
C ASP A 541 10.57 -27.37 3.96
N HIS A 542 9.72 -26.99 4.92
CA HIS A 542 9.11 -25.67 4.95
C HIS A 542 10.15 -24.54 5.12
N CYS A 543 11.21 -24.78 5.90
CA CYS A 543 12.33 -23.83 6.01
C CYS A 543 13.09 -23.67 4.68
N SER A 544 13.31 -24.76 3.95
CA SER A 544 13.90 -24.74 2.61
C SER A 544 13.03 -23.94 1.63
N ASN A 545 11.72 -24.22 1.56
CA ASN A 545 10.79 -23.48 0.70
C ASN A 545 10.88 -21.96 0.92
N LEU A 546 10.86 -21.52 2.18
CA LEU A 546 11.00 -20.11 2.56
C LEU A 546 12.30 -19.49 2.01
N ALA A 547 13.43 -20.19 2.17
CA ALA A 547 14.72 -19.73 1.68
C ALA A 547 14.77 -19.67 0.15
N VAL A 548 14.19 -20.67 -0.53
CA VAL A 548 14.14 -20.74 -1.99
C VAL A 548 13.28 -19.60 -2.56
N TYR A 549 12.13 -19.29 -1.96
CA TYR A 549 11.31 -18.16 -2.39
C TYR A 549 12.05 -16.82 -2.26
N MET A 550 12.83 -16.64 -1.19
CA MET A 550 13.65 -15.45 -1.01
C MET A 550 14.72 -15.32 -2.10
N ILE A 551 15.41 -16.42 -2.44
CA ILE A 551 16.46 -16.42 -3.47
C ILE A 551 15.86 -16.16 -4.86
N GLN A 552 14.68 -16.72 -5.15
CA GLN A 552 13.97 -16.52 -6.41
C GLN A 552 13.53 -15.07 -6.66
N MET A 553 13.25 -14.29 -5.61
CA MET A 553 12.91 -12.86 -5.73
C MET A 553 14.02 -12.03 -6.38
N GLU A 554 15.27 -12.47 -6.30
CA GLU A 554 16.40 -11.75 -6.90
C GLU A 554 16.67 -12.19 -8.36
N ASP A 555 16.48 -13.48 -8.67
CA ASP A 555 16.97 -14.09 -9.91
C ASP A 555 15.91 -14.35 -11.01
N ASN A 556 14.61 -14.11 -10.77
CA ASN A 556 13.52 -14.18 -11.79
C ASN A 556 13.43 -15.49 -12.62
N THR A 557 14.13 -16.57 -12.25
CA THR A 557 14.40 -17.69 -13.20
C THR A 557 14.22 -19.10 -12.67
N VAL A 558 13.88 -19.33 -11.39
CA VAL A 558 13.94 -20.68 -10.81
C VAL A 558 12.60 -21.10 -10.20
N GLU A 559 12.16 -22.34 -10.47
CA GLU A 559 11.05 -23.02 -9.80
C GLU A 559 11.56 -23.77 -8.56
N ALA A 560 10.73 -23.91 -7.52
CA ALA A 560 11.12 -24.42 -6.20
C ALA A 560 11.80 -25.80 -6.21
N HIS A 561 11.46 -26.69 -7.16
CA HIS A 561 12.02 -28.05 -7.23
C HIS A 561 13.24 -28.23 -8.15
N GLY A 562 13.98 -27.15 -8.44
CA GLY A 562 15.17 -27.20 -9.28
C GLY A 562 16.38 -26.43 -8.75
N TYR A 563 16.29 -25.81 -7.56
CA TYR A 563 17.33 -24.89 -7.08
C TYR A 563 18.72 -25.53 -7.06
N VAL A 564 18.90 -26.66 -6.37
CA VAL A 564 20.17 -27.41 -6.32
C VAL A 564 20.67 -27.80 -7.71
N THR A 565 19.77 -28.18 -8.62
CA THR A 565 20.11 -28.58 -9.99
C THR A 565 20.49 -27.39 -10.87
N SER A 566 20.00 -26.19 -10.53
CA SER A 566 20.30 -24.93 -11.22
C SER A 566 21.62 -24.28 -10.77
N LEU A 567 22.19 -24.72 -9.64
CA LEU A 567 23.45 -24.19 -9.11
C LEU A 567 24.62 -24.42 -10.07
N SER A 568 25.37 -23.36 -10.38
CA SER A 568 26.55 -23.42 -11.25
C SER A 568 27.72 -22.59 -10.72
N GLY A 569 28.95 -23.01 -11.08
CA GLY A 569 30.18 -22.27 -10.77
C GLY A 569 30.43 -22.10 -9.26
N LYS A 570 30.51 -20.84 -8.81
CA LYS A 570 30.88 -20.49 -7.42
C LYS A 570 29.80 -20.84 -6.40
N THR A 571 28.53 -20.72 -6.76
CA THR A 571 27.41 -20.99 -5.83
C THR A 571 27.35 -22.48 -5.45
N ARG A 572 27.69 -23.37 -6.40
CA ARG A 572 27.79 -24.81 -6.14
C ARG A 572 28.94 -25.17 -5.21
N MET A 573 30.12 -24.55 -5.37
CA MET A 573 31.24 -24.77 -4.44
C MET A 573 30.89 -24.33 -3.02
N ARG A 574 30.26 -23.16 -2.85
CA ARG A 574 29.81 -22.66 -1.53
C ARG A 574 28.77 -23.60 -0.90
N PHE A 575 27.86 -24.15 -1.71
CA PHE A 575 26.88 -25.15 -1.27
C PHE A 575 27.59 -26.42 -0.75
N GLU A 576 28.53 -26.98 -1.52
CA GLU A 576 29.28 -28.18 -1.16
C GLU A 576 30.12 -27.98 0.13
N GLU A 577 30.75 -26.81 0.30
CA GLU A 577 31.48 -26.46 1.52
C GLU A 577 30.56 -26.39 2.76
N MET A 578 29.38 -25.78 2.62
CA MET A 578 28.40 -25.70 3.72
C MET A 578 27.83 -27.08 4.06
N LEU A 579 27.55 -27.91 3.05
CA LEU A 579 27.09 -29.28 3.23
C LEU A 579 28.09 -30.11 4.05
N GLU A 580 29.38 -30.08 3.67
CA GLU A 580 30.43 -30.79 4.40
C GLU A 580 30.57 -30.30 5.85
N TYR A 581 30.48 -28.98 6.06
CA TYR A 581 30.47 -28.38 7.40
C TYR A 581 29.31 -28.90 8.26
N TYR A 582 28.08 -28.91 7.73
CA TYR A 582 26.91 -29.37 8.47
C TYR A 582 26.91 -30.88 8.72
N GLN A 583 27.37 -31.68 7.76
CA GLN A 583 27.57 -33.12 7.94
C GLN A 583 28.54 -33.41 9.09
N GLY A 584 29.62 -32.63 9.22
CA GLY A 584 30.55 -32.72 10.34
C GLY A 584 29.92 -32.28 11.67
N LYS A 585 29.15 -31.18 11.66
CA LYS A 585 28.52 -30.61 12.87
C LYS A 585 27.45 -31.53 13.48
N TYR A 586 26.59 -32.12 12.66
CA TYR A 586 25.44 -32.92 13.10
C TYR A 586 25.67 -34.44 12.99
N GLN A 587 26.92 -34.88 12.89
CA GLN A 587 27.22 -36.30 12.78
C GLN A 587 26.78 -37.06 14.04
N LEU A 588 25.98 -38.12 13.85
CA LEU A 588 25.57 -39.00 14.94
C LEU A 588 26.75 -39.89 15.37
N GLY A 589 27.61 -39.37 16.24
CA GLY A 589 28.79 -40.06 16.75
C GLY A 589 28.48 -41.36 17.51
N ALA A 590 29.47 -42.26 17.57
CA ALA A 590 29.46 -43.41 18.47
C ALA A 590 29.98 -42.97 19.85
N LYS A 591 29.22 -42.19 20.62
CA LYS A 591 29.54 -42.02 22.04
C LYS A 591 29.17 -43.32 22.78
N GLU A 592 30.17 -43.86 23.48
CA GLU A 592 30.26 -45.21 24.05
C GLU A 592 29.00 -45.64 24.84
#